data_AF-A0A183HFD2-F1
#
_entry.id   AF-A0A183HFD2-F1
#
_cell.length_a   1.000
_cell.length_b   1.000
_cell.length_c   1.000
_cell.angle_alpha   90.00
_cell.angle_beta   90.00
_cell.angle_gamma   90.00
#
_symmetry.space_group_name_H-M   'P 1'
#
loop_
_entity.id
_entity.type
_entity.pdbx_description
1 polymer ?
#
loop_
_entity_poly.entity_id
_entity_poly.type
_entity_poly.pdbx_seq_one_letter_code
_entity_poly.pdbx_strand_id
1 'polypeptide(L)'
;METCHIQKNGTAICRCIQYCPPITKPICAVNGKTYDNECVMRRSACMSKIRNAVRHTGPCGNSFTILINNRKYIPPCKSFGVCAGYDGCRPSEICIDRDGEPVCECEACDSQLNEVCASDGITYANECKMRLESCLTGKFIYQKYSGVCGQIWLVCKLFIYNLTKSIIVCVPCLHN
;
A
#
# COMPACT_ATOMS: atom_id res chain seq x y z
N MET A 1 2.76 -5.04 -29.53
CA MET A 1 2.84 -3.92 -30.49
C MET A 1 3.18 -4.48 -31.85
N GLU A 2 2.34 -4.20 -32.84
CA GLU A 2 2.43 -4.74 -34.20
C GLU A 2 2.60 -3.61 -35.20
N THR A 3 3.33 -3.87 -36.27
CA THR A 3 3.44 -3.02 -37.45
C THR A 3 2.73 -3.71 -38.62
N CYS A 4 1.90 -2.95 -39.33
CA CYS A 4 1.21 -3.41 -40.52
C CYS A 4 2.15 -3.33 -41.73
N HIS A 5 2.29 -4.43 -42.46
CA HIS A 5 3.09 -4.52 -43.68
C HIS A 5 2.21 -5.02 -44.83
N ILE A 6 2.13 -4.24 -45.91
CA ILE A 6 1.37 -4.62 -47.11
C ILE A 6 2.30 -5.42 -48.04
N GLN A 7 1.83 -6.59 -48.46
CA GLN A 7 2.52 -7.44 -49.42
C GLN A 7 2.21 -7.03 -50.86
N LYS A 8 3.03 -7.50 -51.82
CA LYS A 8 2.87 -7.19 -53.25
C LYS A 8 1.51 -7.61 -53.84
N ASN A 9 0.85 -8.60 -53.23
CA ASN A 9 -0.49 -9.07 -53.61
C ASN A 9 -1.62 -8.27 -52.94
N GLY A 10 -1.32 -7.14 -52.28
CA GLY A 10 -2.30 -6.31 -51.58
C GLY A 10 -2.69 -6.79 -50.17
N THR A 11 -2.16 -7.93 -49.70
CA THR A 11 -2.49 -8.46 -48.37
C THR A 11 -1.71 -7.72 -47.28
N ALA A 12 -2.42 -7.18 -46.28
CA ALA A 12 -1.82 -6.60 -45.08
C ALA A 12 -1.52 -7.69 -44.04
N ILE A 13 -0.28 -7.73 -43.53
CA ILE A 13 0.13 -8.59 -42.41
C ILE A 13 0.60 -7.72 -41.25
N CYS A 14 0.06 -7.98 -40.06
CA CYS A 14 0.59 -7.45 -38.81
C CYS A 14 1.77 -8.31 -38.33
N ARG A 15 2.92 -7.68 -38.07
CA ARG A 15 4.10 -8.34 -37.51
C ARG A 15 4.54 -7.65 -36.23
N CYS A 16 5.06 -8.43 -35.28
CA CYS A 16 5.70 -7.87 -34.11
C CYS A 16 6.95 -7.08 -34.49
N ILE A 17 7.18 -5.99 -33.76
CA ILE A 17 8.42 -5.22 -33.91
C ILE A 17 9.65 -6.11 -33.67
N GLN A 18 10.69 -5.89 -34.46
CA GLN A 18 11.92 -6.70 -34.43
C GLN A 18 13.03 -6.11 -33.57
N TYR A 19 12.94 -4.81 -33.25
CA TYR A 19 13.97 -4.11 -32.51
C TYR A 19 13.35 -3.22 -31.44
N CYS A 20 14.02 -3.15 -30.30
CA CYS A 20 13.73 -2.21 -29.24
C CYS A 20 15.00 -1.41 -28.94
N PRO A 21 14.89 -0.11 -28.62
CA PRO A 21 16.03 0.67 -28.17
C PRO A 21 16.68 0.02 -26.94
N PRO A 22 18.02 0.02 -26.83
CA PRO A 22 18.76 -0.54 -25.69
C PRO A 22 18.75 0.43 -24.50
N ILE A 23 17.57 0.95 -24.14
CA ILE A 23 17.38 1.89 -23.04
C ILE A 23 16.89 1.09 -21.83
N THR A 24 17.66 1.12 -20.75
CA THR A 24 17.28 0.46 -19.50
C THR A 24 16.41 1.40 -18.67
N LYS A 25 15.10 1.27 -18.81
CA LYS A 25 14.09 1.96 -18.01
C LYS A 25 13.09 0.90 -17.53
N PRO A 26 13.44 0.15 -16.47
CA PRO A 26 12.74 -1.07 -16.11
C PRO A 26 11.27 -0.78 -15.82
N ILE A 27 10.41 -1.72 -16.17
CA ILE A 27 8.99 -1.71 -15.83
C ILE A 27 8.59 -3.06 -15.26
N CYS A 28 7.56 -3.05 -14.43
CA CYS A 28 6.90 -4.24 -13.97
C CYS A 28 5.63 -4.41 -14.77
N ALA A 29 5.46 -5.56 -15.41
CA ALA A 29 4.26 -5.85 -16.18
C ALA A 29 3.18 -6.52 -15.33
N VAL A 30 1.93 -6.50 -15.80
CA VAL A 30 0.78 -7.11 -15.09
C VAL A 30 0.95 -8.61 -14.84
N ASN A 31 1.77 -9.30 -15.64
CA ASN A 31 2.13 -10.70 -15.40
C ASN A 31 3.24 -10.91 -14.33
N GLY A 32 3.70 -9.86 -13.66
CA GLY A 32 4.72 -9.95 -12.60
C GLY A 32 6.14 -10.14 -13.08
N LYS A 33 6.37 -10.04 -14.39
CA LYS A 33 7.69 -10.07 -14.98
C LYS A 33 8.24 -8.65 -15.13
N THR A 34 9.49 -8.45 -14.72
CA THR A 34 10.26 -7.25 -15.02
C THR A 34 10.73 -7.29 -16.47
N TYR A 35 10.58 -6.16 -17.16
CA TYR A 35 11.14 -5.96 -18.50
C TYR A 35 12.07 -4.75 -18.49
N ASP A 36 13.16 -4.82 -19.27
CA ASP A 36 14.18 -3.74 -19.35
C ASP A 36 13.60 -2.38 -19.74
N ASN A 37 12.54 -2.41 -20.56
CA ASN A 37 11.70 -1.27 -20.89
C ASN A 37 10.35 -1.72 -21.45
N GLU A 38 9.44 -0.76 -21.63
CA GLU A 38 8.10 -1.00 -22.16
C GLU A 38 8.10 -1.56 -23.59
N CYS A 39 9.07 -1.19 -24.44
CA CYS A 39 9.17 -1.74 -25.79
C CYS A 39 9.39 -3.25 -25.75
N VAL A 40 10.36 -3.70 -24.95
CA VAL A 40 10.68 -5.13 -24.79
C VAL A 40 9.46 -5.90 -24.28
N MET A 41 8.71 -5.32 -23.33
CA MET A 41 7.45 -5.89 -22.85
C MET A 41 6.40 -6.03 -23.96
N ARG A 42 6.11 -4.95 -24.69
CA ARG A 42 5.11 -4.95 -25.77
C ARG A 42 5.49 -5.86 -26.94
N ARG A 43 6.80 -6.03 -27.20
CA ARG A 43 7.34 -6.98 -28.17
C ARG A 43 7.12 -8.41 -27.71
N SER A 44 7.49 -8.74 -26.47
CA SER A 44 7.27 -10.06 -25.88
C SER A 44 5.78 -10.43 -25.87
N ALA A 45 4.90 -9.50 -25.50
CA ALA A 45 3.44 -9.72 -25.52
C ALA A 45 2.93 -10.07 -26.93
N CYS A 46 3.44 -9.37 -27.95
CA CYS A 46 3.12 -9.63 -29.35
C CYS A 46 3.61 -11.02 -29.80
N MET A 47 4.89 -11.33 -29.55
CA MET A 47 5.50 -12.60 -29.99
C MET A 47 4.80 -13.81 -29.37
N SER A 48 4.36 -13.66 -28.11
CA SER A 48 3.63 -14.70 -27.37
C SER A 48 2.12 -14.66 -27.59
N LYS A 49 1.60 -13.71 -28.39
CA LYS A 49 0.16 -13.48 -28.61
C LYS A 49 -0.66 -13.35 -27.32
N ILE A 50 -0.09 -12.71 -26.32
CA ILE A 50 -0.75 -12.45 -25.03
C ILE A 50 -1.04 -10.96 -24.87
N ARG A 51 -2.07 -10.65 -24.08
CA ARG A 51 -2.27 -9.29 -23.58
C ARG A 51 -1.37 -9.11 -22.37
N ASN A 52 -0.50 -8.10 -22.43
CA ASN A 52 0.32 -7.68 -21.31
C ASN A 52 0.38 -6.15 -21.31
N ALA A 53 0.48 -5.56 -20.13
CA ALA A 53 0.48 -4.12 -19.92
C ALA A 53 1.51 -3.76 -18.86
N VAL A 54 1.94 -2.50 -18.88
CA VAL A 54 2.76 -1.95 -17.79
C VAL A 54 1.88 -1.86 -16.54
N ARG A 55 2.30 -2.50 -15.45
CA ARG A 55 1.70 -2.30 -14.12
C ARG A 55 2.23 -1.00 -13.51
N HIS A 56 3.55 -0.88 -13.43
CA HIS A 56 4.22 0.31 -12.91
C HIS A 56 5.64 0.44 -13.50
N THR A 57 6.23 1.62 -13.35
CA THR A 57 7.64 1.85 -13.63
C THR A 57 8.52 1.25 -12.53
N GLY A 58 9.70 0.78 -12.87
CA GLY A 58 10.59 0.02 -11.98
C GLY A 58 10.39 -1.51 -12.07
N PRO A 59 11.33 -2.31 -11.54
CA PRO A 59 11.24 -3.77 -11.57
C PRO A 59 10.15 -4.31 -10.64
N CYS A 60 9.60 -5.48 -10.95
CA CYS A 60 8.76 -6.25 -10.04
C CYS A 60 9.57 -6.72 -8.82
N GLY A 61 8.91 -6.99 -7.70
CA GLY A 61 9.55 -7.50 -6.48
C GLY A 61 10.26 -6.43 -5.64
N ASN A 62 10.52 -5.25 -6.20
CA ASN A 62 10.79 -4.07 -5.40
C ASN A 62 9.45 -3.56 -4.87
N SER A 63 9.01 -4.10 -3.72
CA SER A 63 8.19 -3.30 -2.80
C SER A 63 8.87 -1.95 -2.72
N PHE A 64 8.17 -0.90 -3.08
CA PHE A 64 8.67 0.46 -2.99
C PHE A 64 8.83 0.81 -1.50
N THR A 65 9.80 0.21 -0.83
CA THR A 65 10.09 0.51 0.56
C THR A 65 10.82 1.81 0.61
N ILE A 66 10.05 2.86 0.82
CA ILE A 66 10.62 4.15 1.16
C ILE A 66 11.11 4.08 2.59
N LEU A 67 12.25 4.71 2.85
CA LEU A 67 12.70 4.93 4.20
C LEU A 67 12.02 6.21 4.70
N ILE A 68 11.08 6.08 5.63
CA ILE A 68 10.56 7.22 6.37
C ILE A 68 11.23 7.18 7.73
N ASN A 69 12.00 8.22 8.07
CA ASN A 69 12.71 8.33 9.35
C ASN A 69 13.56 7.09 9.71
N ASN A 70 14.36 6.59 8.75
CA ASN A 70 15.19 5.38 8.89
C ASN A 70 14.43 4.07 9.16
N ARG A 71 13.09 4.03 9.02
CA ARG A 71 12.30 2.80 9.04
C ARG A 71 11.83 2.44 7.63
N LYS A 72 11.90 1.14 7.32
CA LYS A 72 11.37 0.54 6.10
C LYS A 72 9.84 0.72 6.07
N TYR A 73 9.37 1.68 5.28
CA TYR A 73 7.95 1.96 5.10
C TYR A 73 7.49 1.34 3.78
N ILE A 74 6.63 0.33 3.89
CA ILE A 74 5.96 -0.29 2.76
C ILE A 74 4.67 0.53 2.53
N PRO A 75 4.55 1.29 1.43
CA PRO A 75 3.36 2.09 1.17
C PRO A 75 2.15 1.16 1.02
N PRO A 76 1.02 1.48 1.67
CA PRO A 76 -0.20 0.68 1.58
C PRO A 76 -0.92 1.02 0.27
N CYS A 77 -0.50 0.42 -0.85
CA CYS A 77 -1.25 0.24 -2.12
C CYS A 77 -0.29 -0.26 -3.21
N LYS A 78 -0.53 -1.31 -4.01
CA LYS A 78 -1.61 -2.30 -4.12
C LYS A 78 -0.95 -3.66 -4.32
N SER A 79 -1.47 -4.65 -3.60
CA SER A 79 -1.08 -6.05 -3.66
C SER A 79 -0.98 -6.55 -5.10
N PHE A 80 0.09 -7.27 -5.41
CA PHE A 80 0.14 -8.14 -6.57
C PHE A 80 -0.79 -9.36 -6.32
N GLY A 81 -1.36 -9.95 -7.37
CA GLY A 81 -2.22 -11.15 -7.26
C GLY A 81 -3.71 -10.84 -7.26
N VAL A 82 -4.53 -11.76 -6.75
CA VAL A 82 -5.99 -11.74 -6.83
C VAL A 82 -6.64 -10.48 -6.23
N CYS A 83 -6.02 -9.90 -5.20
CA CYS A 83 -6.47 -8.65 -4.56
C CYS A 83 -6.05 -7.36 -5.28
N ALA A 84 -5.37 -7.45 -6.42
CA ALA A 84 -4.88 -6.30 -7.16
C ALA A 84 -6.03 -5.50 -7.77
N GLY A 85 -6.44 -4.41 -7.10
CA GLY A 85 -7.52 -3.56 -7.59
C GLY A 85 -8.92 -4.09 -7.30
N TYR A 86 -9.03 -5.11 -6.45
CA TYR A 86 -10.29 -5.52 -5.87
C TYR A 86 -10.74 -4.51 -4.81
N ASP A 87 -11.91 -3.89 -5.00
CA ASP A 87 -12.51 -2.86 -4.14
C ASP A 87 -13.79 -3.35 -3.45
N GLY A 88 -14.05 -4.66 -3.49
CA GLY A 88 -15.23 -5.27 -2.87
C GLY A 88 -15.14 -5.48 -1.35
N CYS A 89 -13.98 -5.27 -0.74
CA CYS A 89 -13.84 -5.35 0.71
C CYS A 89 -14.24 -4.04 1.40
N ARG A 90 -14.82 -4.16 2.59
CA ARG A 90 -15.11 -3.02 3.45
C ARG A 90 -13.81 -2.38 3.96
N PRO A 91 -13.81 -1.10 4.35
CA PRO A 91 -12.59 -0.41 4.81
C PRO A 91 -11.84 -1.10 5.95
N SER A 92 -12.55 -1.86 6.78
CA SER A 92 -11.99 -2.56 7.95
C SER A 92 -11.59 -4.01 7.66
N GLU A 93 -11.78 -4.49 6.43
CA GLU A 93 -11.41 -5.83 5.98
C GLU A 93 -10.08 -5.80 5.21
N ILE A 94 -9.34 -6.90 5.27
CA ILE A 94 -8.18 -7.14 4.42
C ILE A 94 -8.56 -8.11 3.30
N CYS A 95 -8.04 -7.87 2.09
CA CYS A 95 -8.18 -8.82 0.98
C CYS A 95 -7.03 -9.81 1.00
N ILE A 96 -7.36 -11.11 0.95
CA ILE A 96 -6.43 -12.22 0.82
C ILE A 96 -6.80 -13.10 -0.39
N ASP A 97 -5.82 -13.84 -0.91
CA ASP A 97 -5.99 -14.83 -1.97
C ASP A 97 -6.32 -16.21 -1.34
N ARG A 98 -7.52 -16.74 -1.61
CA ARG A 98 -7.86 -18.14 -1.32
C ARG A 98 -8.18 -18.84 -2.63
N ASP A 99 -7.28 -19.73 -3.04
CA ASP A 99 -7.42 -20.57 -4.24
C ASP A 99 -7.66 -19.79 -5.54
N GLY A 100 -7.08 -18.59 -5.67
CA GLY A 100 -7.24 -17.74 -6.86
C GLY A 100 -8.41 -16.77 -6.79
N GLU A 101 -9.16 -16.75 -5.69
CA GLU A 101 -10.33 -15.88 -5.50
C GLU A 101 -10.11 -14.86 -4.36
N PRO A 102 -10.60 -13.60 -4.52
CA PRO A 102 -10.42 -12.56 -3.52
C PRO A 102 -11.37 -12.82 -2.36
N VAL A 103 -10.82 -12.97 -1.17
CA VAL A 103 -11.61 -13.15 0.05
C VAL A 103 -11.31 -12.02 1.01
N CYS A 104 -12.37 -11.39 1.53
CA CYS A 104 -12.27 -10.37 2.56
C CYS A 104 -12.32 -11.03 3.93
N GLU A 105 -11.34 -10.74 4.79
CA GLU A 105 -11.26 -11.28 6.14
C GLU A 105 -10.81 -10.20 7.12
N CYS A 106 -11.08 -10.39 8.41
CA CYS A 106 -10.56 -9.50 9.44
C CYS A 106 -9.09 -9.82 9.74
N GLU A 107 -8.27 -8.78 9.93
CA GLU A 107 -6.86 -8.92 10.29
C GLU A 107 -6.70 -9.60 11.66
N ALA A 108 -5.86 -10.64 11.73
CA ALA A 108 -5.50 -11.26 13.00
C ALA A 108 -4.49 -10.37 13.76
N CYS A 109 -4.70 -10.22 15.07
CA CYS A 109 -3.90 -9.32 15.90
C CYS A 109 -2.97 -10.05 16.87
N ASP A 110 -1.77 -9.51 17.06
CA ASP A 110 -0.88 -9.90 18.15
C ASP A 110 -1.34 -9.29 19.49
N SER A 111 -0.71 -9.74 20.56
CA SER A 111 -0.95 -9.39 21.96
C SER A 111 -0.23 -8.12 22.43
N GLN A 112 0.44 -7.39 21.53
CA GLN A 112 1.13 -6.13 21.84
C GLN A 112 0.22 -5.13 22.55
N LEU A 113 0.74 -4.48 23.59
CA LEU A 113 0.01 -3.47 24.34
C LEU A 113 0.51 -2.08 23.94
N ASN A 114 -0.31 -1.36 23.18
CA ASN A 114 -0.08 0.00 22.72
C ASN A 114 -1.43 0.71 22.65
N GLU A 115 -1.96 1.07 23.82
CA GLU A 115 -3.35 1.47 23.99
C GLU A 115 -3.74 2.64 23.09
N VAL A 116 -4.98 2.61 22.61
CA VAL A 116 -5.58 3.68 21.80
C VAL A 116 -6.98 3.99 22.30
N CYS A 117 -7.33 5.28 22.28
CA CYS A 117 -8.69 5.72 22.50
C CYS A 117 -9.38 5.88 21.14
N ALA A 118 -10.49 5.18 20.97
CA ALA A 118 -11.22 5.14 19.72
C ALA A 118 -12.41 6.11 19.70
N SER A 119 -13.00 6.27 18.52
CA SER A 119 -14.12 7.17 18.25
C SER A 119 -15.43 6.78 18.97
N ASP A 120 -15.54 5.53 19.43
CA ASP A 120 -16.64 5.00 20.24
C ASP A 120 -16.47 5.26 21.74
N GLY A 121 -15.39 5.94 22.15
CA GLY A 121 -15.06 6.21 23.55
C GLY A 121 -14.49 5.01 24.30
N ILE A 122 -14.16 3.92 23.61
CA ILE A 122 -13.59 2.71 24.20
C ILE A 122 -12.06 2.73 24.06
N THR A 123 -11.39 2.29 25.12
CA THR A 123 -9.95 2.04 25.09
C THR A 123 -9.69 0.65 24.54
N TYR A 124 -8.96 0.57 23.44
CA TYR A 124 -8.52 -0.69 22.86
C TYR A 124 -7.05 -0.93 23.22
N ALA A 125 -6.71 -2.19 23.51
CA ALA A 125 -5.35 -2.55 23.94
C ALA A 125 -4.29 -2.25 22.86
N ASN A 126 -4.67 -2.24 21.59
CA ASN A 126 -3.85 -1.73 20.49
C ASN A 126 -4.71 -1.34 19.27
N GLU A 127 -4.10 -0.63 18.32
CA GLU A 127 -4.75 -0.20 17.07
C GLU A 127 -5.29 -1.38 16.25
N CYS A 128 -4.57 -2.52 16.21
CA CYS A 128 -5.05 -3.70 15.48
C CYS A 128 -6.36 -4.21 16.07
N LYS A 129 -6.46 -4.35 17.40
CA LYS A 129 -7.67 -4.83 18.07
C LYS A 129 -8.85 -3.87 17.88
N MET A 130 -8.59 -2.56 17.82
CA MET A 130 -9.59 -1.56 17.44
C MET A 130 -10.10 -1.80 16.00
N ARG A 131 -9.20 -1.99 15.03
CA ARG A 131 -9.58 -2.29 13.64
C ARG A 131 -10.29 -3.64 13.52
N LEU A 132 -9.87 -4.63 14.30
CA LEU A 132 -10.52 -5.94 14.37
C LEU A 132 -11.96 -5.79 14.85
N GLU A 133 -12.20 -5.04 15.93
CA GLU A 133 -13.57 -4.76 16.40
C GLU A 133 -14.40 -4.02 15.35
N SER A 134 -13.80 -3.04 14.66
CA SER A 134 -14.43 -2.35 13.52
C SER A 134 -14.84 -3.34 12.43
N CYS A 135 -13.97 -4.29 12.10
CA CYS A 135 -14.23 -5.33 11.10
C CYS A 135 -15.35 -6.28 11.52
N LEU A 136 -15.26 -6.84 12.73
CA LEU A 136 -16.22 -7.82 13.25
C LEU A 136 -17.61 -7.23 13.44
N THR A 137 -17.70 -5.97 13.86
CA THR A 137 -18.99 -5.31 14.10
C THR A 137 -19.53 -4.58 12.87
N GLY A 138 -18.71 -4.36 11.85
CA GLY A 138 -19.03 -3.51 10.71
C GLY A 138 -19.22 -2.03 11.07
N LYS A 139 -18.84 -1.60 12.28
CA LYS A 139 -18.90 -0.20 12.70
C LYS A 139 -17.66 0.54 12.24
N PHE A 140 -17.82 1.82 11.89
CA PHE A 140 -16.69 2.69 11.60
C PHE A 140 -16.06 3.17 12.92
N ILE A 141 -15.01 2.47 13.36
CA ILE A 141 -14.25 2.79 14.58
C ILE A 141 -12.85 3.24 14.14
N TYR A 142 -12.46 4.45 14.53
CA TYR A 142 -11.14 5.00 14.22
C TYR A 142 -10.45 5.51 15.47
N GLN A 143 -9.12 5.56 15.44
CA GLN A 143 -8.33 6.07 16.55
C GLN A 143 -8.51 7.58 16.68
N LYS A 144 -8.91 8.04 17.85
CA LYS A 144 -8.98 9.46 18.20
C LYS A 144 -7.64 9.97 18.71
N TYR A 145 -7.00 9.21 19.60
CA TYR A 145 -5.66 9.49 20.12
C TYR A 145 -5.01 8.23 20.70
N SER A 146 -3.69 8.26 20.89
CA SER A 146 -2.95 7.20 21.57
C SER A 146 -3.11 7.31 23.10
N GLY A 147 -3.18 6.18 23.80
CA GLY A 147 -3.44 6.08 25.23
C GLY A 147 -4.91 5.75 25.55
N VAL A 148 -5.24 5.69 26.83
CA VAL A 148 -6.59 5.32 27.28
C VAL A 148 -7.56 6.51 27.20
N CYS A 149 -8.83 6.21 26.96
CA CYS A 149 -9.88 7.21 26.96
C CYS A 149 -10.07 7.84 28.35
N GLY A 150 -10.35 9.14 28.37
CA GLY A 150 -10.63 9.88 29.62
C GLY A 150 -9.39 10.16 30.47
N GLN A 151 -8.19 9.76 30.04
CA GLN A 151 -6.96 10.12 30.74
C GLN A 151 -6.60 11.59 30.50
N ILE A 152 -6.37 12.32 31.58
CA ILE A 152 -5.86 13.69 31.54
C ILE A 152 -4.38 13.61 31.14
N TRP A 153 -4.05 14.09 29.94
CA TRP A 153 -2.67 14.20 29.51
C TRP A 153 -2.09 15.53 29.97
N LEU A 154 -0.97 15.51 30.67
CA LEU A 154 -0.22 16.73 30.99
C LEU A 154 0.70 17.07 29.81
N VAL A 155 0.35 18.11 29.05
CA VAL A 155 1.27 18.66 28.06
C VAL A 155 2.26 19.56 28.80
N CYS A 156 3.49 19.08 28.94
CA CYS A 156 4.56 19.80 29.62
C CYS A 156 5.45 20.54 28.63
N LYS A 157 5.67 21.83 28.86
CA LYS A 157 6.57 22.67 28.08
C LYS A 157 7.75 23.09 28.94
N LEU A 158 8.96 22.82 28.47
CA LEU A 158 10.19 23.27 29.09
C LEU A 158 10.49 24.72 28.66
N PHE A 159 10.58 25.61 29.62
CA PHE A 159 11.02 27.00 29.41
C PHE A 159 12.42 27.14 30.00
N ILE A 160 13.39 27.48 29.15
CA ILE A 160 14.78 27.66 29.56
C ILE A 160 15.05 29.17 29.66
N TYR A 161 15.48 29.63 30.84
CA TYR A 161 15.79 31.05 31.09
C TYR A 161 17.28 31.33 30.95
N ASN A 162 18.14 30.41 31.41
CA ASN A 162 19.59 30.47 31.21
C ASN A 162 20.20 29.07 31.34
N LEU A 163 21.55 28.98 31.30
CA LEU A 163 22.32 27.73 31.35
C LEU A 163 22.06 26.86 32.59
N THR A 164 21.48 27.40 33.67
CA THR A 164 21.22 26.67 34.91
C THR A 164 19.77 26.73 35.39
N LYS A 165 18.92 27.54 34.76
CA LYS A 165 17.51 27.72 35.15
C LYS A 165 16.57 27.35 34.02
N SER A 166 15.72 26.38 34.31
CA SER A 166 14.55 26.04 33.49
C SER A 166 13.33 25.80 34.38
N ILE A 167 12.14 25.93 33.80
CA ILE A 167 10.87 25.56 34.43
C ILE A 167 10.09 24.66 33.48
N ILE A 168 9.47 23.61 34.02
CA ILE A 168 8.54 22.76 33.28
C ILE A 168 7.14 23.18 33.67
N VAL A 169 6.35 23.66 32.71
CA VAL A 169 4.94 24.00 32.92
C VAL A 169 4.10 22.92 32.27
N CYS A 170 3.28 22.24 33.06
CA CYS A 170 2.39 21.20 32.58
C CYS A 170 0.95 21.68 32.59
N VAL A 171 0.25 21.56 31.47
CA VAL A 171 -1.17 21.90 31.35
C VAL A 171 -1.96 20.62 31.12
N PRO A 172 -3.04 20.37 31.89
CA PRO A 172 -3.93 19.24 31.63
C PRO A 172 -4.69 19.48 30.32
N CYS A 173 -4.49 18.59 29.35
CA CYS A 173 -5.30 18.47 28.15
C CYS A 173 -6.27 17.30 28.34
N LEU A 174 -7.56 17.62 28.40
CA LEU A 174 -8.60 16.63 28.15
C LEU A 174 -8.75 16.47 26.64
N HIS A 175 -8.43 15.28 26.13
CA HIS A 175 -8.87 14.90 24.80
C HIS A 175 -10.34 14.49 24.88
N ASN A 176 -11.22 15.49 24.75
CA ASN A 176 -12.67 15.30 24.68
C ASN A 176 -13.06 14.66 23.36
#